data_AF-D2SAV0-F1
#
_entry.id   AF-D2SAV0-F1
#
_cell.length_a   1.000
_cell.length_b   1.000
_cell.length_c   1.000
_cell.angle_alpha   90.00
_cell.angle_beta   90.00
_cell.angle_gamma   90.00
#
_symmetry.space_group_name_H-M   'P 1'
#
loop_
_entity.id
_entity.type
_entity.pdbx_description
1 polymer ?
#
loop_
_entity_poly.entity_id
_entity_poly.type
_entity_poly.pdbx_seq_one_letter_code
_entity_poly.pdbx_strand_id
1 'polypeptide(L)'
;MLVVAVLGLALWAGATVVGDPSGSTPRAGSAAPGPSAGPAPVSLPPLPAVARMPDEQLRATISDLEDLEEQDPGAAGPAVDEVLDHLRQVEVLGGGEQRSTAVAAHDAISAAVADGALAPTVGQRVQEVLAGMVRPNRLIDLVQTVDADPPAVGPAGPGLVDPFTALDHEVPADRTAERAAELLADVRDAAARGELSQVFADAAVPTLEQLADPEPDRALRDLLARAEQDPEVIGPAQDEVLTSLRAIAELPVYPQGNEVAELLQLVRQDDGVTPAFRDAAVPVLVPMYR
;
A
#
# COMPACT_ATOMS: atom_id res chain seq x y z
N MET A 1 -8.45 -17.89 34.23
CA MET A 1 -8.23 -19.30 33.84
C MET A 1 -6.90 -19.34 33.11
N LEU A 2 -6.03 -20.27 33.49
CA LEU A 2 -4.60 -20.30 33.20
C LEU A 2 -4.31 -21.56 32.40
N VAL A 3 -3.72 -21.45 31.21
CA VAL A 3 -3.09 -22.59 30.52
C VAL A 3 -1.77 -22.12 29.92
N VAL A 4 -0.69 -22.56 30.56
CA VAL A 4 0.69 -22.54 30.08
C VAL A 4 0.92 -23.84 29.31
N ALA A 5 1.56 -23.79 28.15
CA ALA A 5 2.14 -24.96 27.52
C ALA A 5 3.60 -24.67 27.12
N VAL A 6 4.49 -25.46 27.71
CA VAL A 6 5.94 -25.52 27.49
C VAL A 6 6.24 -26.64 26.50
N LEU A 7 7.18 -26.43 25.57
CA LEU A 7 7.97 -27.47 24.87
C LEU A 7 9.16 -26.73 24.23
N GLY A 8 10.43 -27.11 24.26
CA GLY A 8 11.10 -28.33 24.75
C GLY A 8 12.18 -28.78 23.75
N LEU A 9 13.44 -28.35 23.98
CA LEU A 9 14.75 -28.98 23.62
C LEU A 9 15.05 -29.53 22.20
N ALA A 10 16.25 -29.22 21.67
CA ALA A 10 17.41 -30.14 21.72
C ALA A 10 18.71 -29.55 21.10
N LEU A 11 19.81 -29.64 21.87
CA LEU A 11 21.21 -29.60 21.40
C LEU A 11 21.54 -30.87 20.58
N TRP A 12 22.46 -30.77 19.61
CA TRP A 12 23.55 -31.76 19.46
C TRP A 12 24.76 -31.20 18.68
N ALA A 13 25.93 -31.72 19.05
CA ALA A 13 27.26 -31.22 18.76
C ALA A 13 27.96 -31.94 17.59
N GLY A 14 28.83 -31.19 16.90
CA GLY A 14 30.19 -31.51 16.42
C GLY A 14 30.55 -32.83 15.73
N ALA A 15 31.23 -32.72 14.57
CA ALA A 15 32.46 -33.45 14.28
C ALA A 15 33.26 -32.82 13.11
N THR A 16 34.56 -32.65 13.32
CA THR A 16 35.62 -32.19 12.41
C THR A 16 36.22 -33.33 11.59
N VAL A 17 36.69 -33.08 10.35
CA VAL A 17 37.86 -33.78 9.78
C VAL A 17 38.67 -32.83 8.87
N VAL A 18 39.95 -32.68 9.23
CA VAL A 18 41.05 -32.14 8.43
C VAL A 18 41.71 -33.29 7.68
N GLY A 19 42.10 -33.07 6.42
CA GLY A 19 42.96 -33.98 5.66
C GLY A 19 43.36 -33.42 4.29
N ASP A 20 44.62 -33.01 4.17
CA ASP A 20 45.41 -32.80 2.95
C ASP A 20 46.80 -33.43 3.25
N PRO A 21 47.71 -33.77 2.31
CA PRO A 21 47.74 -33.51 0.86
C PRO A 21 48.37 -34.64 -0.04
N SER A 22 48.46 -34.38 -1.35
CA SER A 22 49.57 -34.71 -2.29
C SER A 22 49.25 -35.57 -3.53
N GLY A 23 49.55 -35.01 -4.72
CA GLY A 23 50.37 -35.70 -5.73
C GLY A 23 49.79 -36.04 -7.11
N SER A 24 50.19 -35.23 -8.10
CA SER A 24 50.60 -35.63 -9.48
C SER A 24 49.58 -35.72 -10.64
N THR A 25 50.00 -35.13 -11.75
CA THR A 25 49.40 -34.80 -13.07
C THR A 25 49.30 -35.99 -14.06
N PRO A 26 48.97 -35.81 -15.37
CA PRO A 26 47.77 -35.24 -16.01
C PRO A 26 47.15 -36.20 -17.07
N ARG A 27 46.01 -35.78 -17.66
CA ARG A 27 45.56 -35.97 -19.07
C ARG A 27 44.34 -36.87 -19.33
N ALA A 28 43.64 -36.46 -20.40
CA ALA A 28 42.57 -37.09 -21.18
C ALA A 28 41.14 -36.73 -20.75
N GLY A 29 40.50 -35.96 -21.63
CA GLY A 29 39.17 -35.41 -21.45
C GLY A 29 38.10 -36.49 -21.30
N SER A 30 37.21 -36.24 -20.36
CA SER A 30 35.83 -36.70 -20.40
C SER A 30 34.99 -35.44 -20.24
N ALA A 31 34.12 -35.19 -21.21
CA ALA A 31 33.19 -34.09 -21.16
C ALA A 31 32.42 -34.19 -19.84
N ALA A 32 32.48 -33.12 -19.04
CA ALA A 32 31.64 -32.99 -17.86
C ALA A 32 30.17 -33.14 -18.31
N PRO A 33 29.33 -33.85 -17.54
CA PRO A 33 27.89 -33.71 -17.69
C PRO A 33 27.58 -32.21 -17.61
N GLY A 34 26.91 -31.66 -18.63
CA GLY A 34 26.37 -30.32 -18.55
C GLY A 34 25.53 -30.19 -17.29
N PRO A 35 25.41 -28.98 -16.71
CA PRO A 35 24.58 -28.77 -15.53
C PRO A 35 23.19 -29.34 -15.84
N SER A 36 22.78 -30.35 -15.06
CA SER A 36 21.39 -30.78 -15.04
C SER A 36 20.57 -29.51 -14.84
N ALA A 37 19.71 -29.20 -15.81
CA ALA A 37 18.71 -28.17 -15.63
C ALA A 37 17.99 -28.53 -14.32
N GLY A 38 18.17 -27.71 -13.29
CA GLY A 38 17.35 -27.81 -12.09
C GLY A 38 15.87 -27.74 -12.50
N PRO A 39 14.96 -28.24 -11.68
CA PRO A 39 13.53 -28.06 -11.94
C PRO A 39 13.27 -26.59 -12.26
N ALA A 40 12.54 -26.34 -13.34
CA ALA A 40 12.20 -24.99 -13.76
C ALA A 40 11.56 -24.26 -12.57
N PRO A 41 11.85 -22.96 -12.36
CA PRO A 41 11.25 -22.23 -11.27
C PRO A 41 9.73 -22.25 -11.42
N VAL A 42 9.04 -22.88 -10.46
CA VAL A 42 7.58 -22.87 -10.36
C VAL A 42 7.15 -21.41 -10.33
N SER A 43 6.27 -21.00 -11.24
CA SER A 43 5.84 -19.61 -11.35
C SER A 43 4.36 -19.58 -11.66
N LEU A 44 3.62 -18.73 -10.94
CA LEU A 44 2.24 -18.45 -11.30
C LEU A 44 2.18 -17.69 -12.63
N PRO A 45 1.06 -17.78 -13.37
CA PRO A 45 0.86 -17.00 -14.59
C PRO A 45 1.13 -15.51 -14.34
N PRO A 46 1.64 -14.75 -15.33
CA PRO A 46 1.77 -13.29 -15.19
C PRO A 46 0.40 -12.66 -14.93
N LEU A 47 0.35 -11.55 -14.18
CA LEU A 47 -0.92 -10.85 -13.92
C LEU A 47 -1.42 -10.45 -15.29
N PRO A 48 -2.69 -10.74 -15.63
CA PRO A 48 -3.26 -10.19 -16.84
C PRO A 48 -3.12 -8.68 -16.71
N ALA A 49 -2.39 -8.04 -17.63
CA ALA A 49 -2.20 -6.59 -17.68
C ALA A 49 -3.53 -5.80 -17.78
N VAL A 50 -4.65 -6.52 -17.88
CA VAL A 50 -6.02 -6.05 -18.07
C VAL A 50 -6.94 -6.40 -16.88
N ALA A 51 -6.49 -7.09 -15.82
CA ALA A 51 -7.28 -7.13 -14.58
C ALA A 51 -7.23 -5.73 -13.95
N ARG A 52 -8.33 -4.99 -14.10
CA ARG A 52 -8.37 -3.54 -13.85
C ARG A 52 -8.50 -3.20 -12.37
N MET A 53 -8.91 -4.16 -11.54
CA MET A 53 -9.22 -3.96 -10.13
C MET A 53 -8.46 -4.95 -9.23
N PRO A 54 -7.95 -4.52 -8.06
CA PRO A 54 -7.24 -5.39 -7.11
C PRO A 54 -8.02 -6.66 -6.71
N ASP A 55 -9.34 -6.58 -6.51
CA ASP A 55 -10.17 -7.75 -6.15
C ASP A 55 -10.22 -8.83 -7.24
N GLU A 56 -10.14 -8.43 -8.51
CA GLU A 56 -10.09 -9.38 -9.64
C GLU A 56 -8.74 -10.10 -9.67
N GLN A 57 -7.66 -9.36 -9.35
CA GLN A 57 -6.31 -9.92 -9.27
C GLN A 57 -6.18 -10.89 -8.09
N LEU A 58 -6.79 -10.57 -6.94
CA LEU A 58 -6.88 -11.46 -5.79
C LEU A 58 -7.59 -12.77 -6.15
N ARG A 59 -8.80 -12.69 -6.72
CA ARG A 59 -9.57 -13.87 -7.15
C ARG A 59 -8.82 -14.73 -8.17
N ALA A 60 -8.19 -14.10 -9.16
CA ALA A 60 -7.39 -14.82 -10.14
C ALA A 60 -6.19 -15.52 -9.48
N THR A 61 -5.53 -14.87 -8.52
CA THR A 61 -4.38 -15.45 -7.81
C THR A 61 -4.79 -16.61 -6.91
N ILE A 62 -5.95 -16.54 -6.25
CA ILE A 62 -6.51 -17.67 -5.50
C ILE A 62 -6.73 -18.86 -6.43
N SER A 63 -7.39 -18.64 -7.58
CA SER A 63 -7.64 -19.71 -8.57
C SER A 63 -6.34 -20.30 -9.13
N ASP A 64 -5.36 -19.45 -9.46
CA ASP A 64 -4.06 -19.90 -10.00
C ASP A 64 -3.28 -20.74 -8.97
N LEU A 65 -3.38 -20.42 -7.68
CA LEU A 65 -2.77 -21.19 -6.59
C LEU A 65 -3.47 -22.53 -6.36
N GLU A 66 -4.80 -22.57 -6.42
CA GLU A 66 -5.58 -23.81 -6.32
C GLU A 66 -5.26 -24.76 -7.48
N ASP A 67 -5.20 -24.22 -8.71
CA ASP A 67 -4.82 -24.97 -9.90
C ASP A 67 -3.39 -25.53 -9.80
N LEU A 68 -2.46 -24.74 -9.22
CA LEU A 68 -1.08 -25.17 -9.00
C LEU A 68 -1.00 -26.36 -8.03
N GLU A 69 -1.71 -26.30 -6.90
CA GLU A 69 -1.72 -27.38 -5.91
C GLU A 69 -2.43 -28.65 -6.41
N GLU A 70 -3.45 -28.52 -7.26
CA GLU A 70 -4.09 -29.68 -7.89
C GLU A 70 -3.14 -30.38 -8.90
N GLN A 71 -2.37 -29.59 -9.66
CA GLN A 71 -1.50 -30.09 -10.73
C GLN A 71 -0.15 -30.62 -10.22
N ASP A 72 0.47 -29.95 -9.25
CA ASP A 72 1.77 -30.30 -8.69
C ASP A 72 1.81 -30.04 -7.17
N PRO A 73 1.27 -30.98 -6.36
CA PRO A 73 1.17 -30.84 -4.91
C PRO A 73 2.53 -30.57 -4.26
N GLY A 74 2.64 -29.45 -3.56
CA GLY A 74 3.88 -29.02 -2.90
C GLY A 74 4.86 -28.25 -3.77
N ALA A 75 4.48 -27.91 -5.02
CA ALA A 75 5.26 -27.02 -5.88
C ALA A 75 5.40 -25.61 -5.28
N ALA A 76 4.35 -25.11 -4.62
CA ALA A 76 4.40 -23.83 -3.91
C ALA A 76 5.04 -23.94 -2.51
N GLY A 77 5.15 -25.14 -1.95
CA GLY A 77 5.69 -25.39 -0.61
C GLY A 77 4.61 -25.61 0.45
N PRO A 78 5.00 -26.06 1.67
CA PRO A 78 4.07 -26.50 2.70
C PRO A 78 3.14 -25.42 3.27
N ALA A 79 3.43 -24.13 3.07
CA ALA A 79 2.61 -23.03 3.57
C ALA A 79 1.45 -22.62 2.63
N VAL A 80 1.31 -23.25 1.47
CA VAL A 80 0.34 -22.83 0.43
C VAL A 80 -1.12 -22.81 0.90
N ASP A 81 -1.54 -23.79 1.71
CA ASP A 81 -2.90 -23.86 2.24
C ASP A 81 -3.20 -22.65 3.17
N GLU A 82 -2.23 -22.29 4.01
CA GLU A 82 -2.33 -21.12 4.89
C GLU A 82 -2.37 -19.81 4.09
N VAL A 83 -1.59 -19.73 3.01
CA VAL A 83 -1.65 -18.59 2.07
C VAL A 83 -3.03 -18.50 1.43
N LEU A 84 -3.59 -19.60 0.93
CA LEU A 84 -4.93 -19.62 0.36
C LEU A 84 -5.99 -19.16 1.37
N ASP A 85 -5.89 -19.60 2.62
CA ASP A 85 -6.81 -19.18 3.68
C ASP A 85 -6.70 -17.67 3.99
N HIS A 86 -5.48 -17.12 4.07
CA HIS A 86 -5.29 -15.67 4.20
C HIS A 86 -5.89 -14.90 3.02
N LEU A 87 -5.68 -15.35 1.78
CA LEU A 87 -6.21 -14.67 0.59
C LEU A 87 -7.74 -14.70 0.54
N ARG A 88 -8.36 -15.83 0.88
CA ARG A 88 -9.83 -15.95 0.99
C ARG A 88 -10.37 -15.05 2.09
N GLN A 89 -9.65 -14.92 3.21
CA GLN A 89 -10.04 -13.99 4.27
C GLN A 89 -10.02 -12.54 3.78
N VAL A 90 -9.00 -12.13 3.01
CA VAL A 90 -8.96 -10.80 2.38
C VAL A 90 -10.11 -10.63 1.38
N GLU A 91 -10.45 -11.66 0.60
CA GLU A 91 -11.50 -11.58 -0.44
C GLU A 91 -12.90 -11.29 0.13
N VAL A 92 -13.23 -11.85 1.30
CA VAL A 92 -14.58 -11.72 1.88
C VAL A 92 -14.81 -10.42 2.65
N LEU A 93 -13.74 -9.66 2.92
CA LEU A 93 -13.79 -8.40 3.64
C LEU A 93 -13.93 -7.20 2.67
N GLY A 94 -14.25 -6.03 3.20
CA GLY A 94 -14.25 -4.78 2.43
C GLY A 94 -13.67 -3.60 3.21
N GLY A 95 -13.25 -2.56 2.51
CA GLY A 95 -12.79 -1.30 3.11
C GLY A 95 -11.53 -1.44 3.97
N GLY A 96 -11.51 -0.79 5.14
CA GLY A 96 -10.37 -0.79 6.07
C GLY A 96 -9.98 -2.18 6.58
N GLU A 97 -10.96 -3.03 6.90
CA GLU A 97 -10.71 -4.40 7.39
C GLU A 97 -10.01 -5.26 6.34
N GLN A 98 -10.41 -5.13 5.07
CA GLN A 98 -9.77 -5.83 3.94
C GLN A 98 -8.32 -5.40 3.78
N ARG A 99 -8.05 -4.09 3.80
CA ARG A 99 -6.69 -3.55 3.68
C ARG A 99 -5.81 -3.95 4.86
N SER A 100 -6.34 -3.89 6.08
CA SER A 100 -5.57 -4.27 7.27
C SER A 100 -5.23 -5.77 7.26
N THR A 101 -6.19 -6.61 6.89
CA THR A 101 -5.96 -8.05 6.70
C THR A 101 -4.96 -8.31 5.57
N ALA A 102 -4.99 -7.53 4.49
CA ALA A 102 -4.03 -7.64 3.39
C ALA A 102 -2.60 -7.28 3.84
N VAL A 103 -2.43 -6.31 4.74
CA VAL A 103 -1.13 -6.01 5.38
C VAL A 103 -0.63 -7.22 6.17
N ALA A 104 -1.45 -7.76 7.07
CA ALA A 104 -1.07 -8.92 7.89
C ALA A 104 -0.74 -10.15 7.03
N ALA A 105 -1.56 -10.44 6.01
CA ALA A 105 -1.33 -11.53 5.07
C ALA A 105 -0.01 -11.35 4.31
N HIS A 106 0.29 -10.13 3.86
CA HIS A 106 1.52 -9.82 3.13
C HIS A 106 2.76 -10.11 4.00
N ASP A 107 2.73 -9.75 5.28
CA ASP A 107 3.85 -9.99 6.21
C ASP A 107 3.99 -11.49 6.56
N ALA A 108 2.87 -12.21 6.73
CA ALA A 108 2.88 -13.66 6.91
C ALA A 108 3.50 -14.38 5.71
N ILE A 109 3.16 -13.97 4.49
CA ILE A 109 3.74 -14.51 3.25
C ILE A 109 5.23 -14.18 3.16
N SER A 110 5.62 -12.97 3.52
CA SER A 110 7.04 -12.56 3.56
C SER A 110 7.84 -13.49 4.49
N ALA A 111 7.31 -13.78 5.67
CA ALA A 111 7.91 -14.69 6.63
C ALA A 111 7.98 -16.13 6.08
N ALA A 112 6.90 -16.63 5.47
CA ALA A 112 6.88 -17.97 4.87
C ALA A 112 7.90 -18.13 3.73
N VAL A 113 8.12 -17.10 2.92
CA VAL A 113 9.19 -17.09 1.90
C VAL A 113 10.58 -17.10 2.55
N ALA A 114 10.79 -16.27 3.57
CA ALA A 114 12.07 -16.19 4.27
C ALA A 114 12.45 -17.51 4.97
N ASP A 115 11.46 -18.22 5.51
CA ASP A 115 11.62 -19.52 6.16
C ASP A 115 11.73 -20.68 5.15
N GLY A 116 11.54 -20.42 3.85
CA GLY A 116 11.54 -21.42 2.79
C GLY A 116 10.30 -22.33 2.79
N ALA A 117 9.24 -21.95 3.51
CA ALA A 117 7.96 -22.64 3.54
C ALA A 117 7.08 -22.32 2.32
N LEU A 118 7.38 -21.24 1.60
CA LEU A 118 6.74 -20.84 0.35
C LEU A 118 7.79 -20.58 -0.74
N ALA A 119 7.51 -21.02 -1.97
CA ALA A 119 8.34 -20.78 -3.13
C ALA A 119 8.48 -19.26 -3.40
N PRO A 120 9.71 -18.72 -3.61
CA PRO A 120 9.93 -17.27 -3.71
C PRO A 120 9.12 -16.57 -4.81
N THR A 121 8.98 -17.22 -5.97
CA THR A 121 8.21 -16.73 -7.13
C THR A 121 6.71 -16.70 -6.87
N VAL A 122 6.20 -17.68 -6.13
CA VAL A 122 4.80 -17.70 -5.66
C VAL A 122 4.58 -16.59 -4.65
N GLY A 123 5.45 -16.50 -3.64
CA GLY A 123 5.37 -15.45 -2.62
C GLY A 123 5.43 -14.04 -3.19
N GLN A 124 6.39 -13.77 -4.09
CA GLN A 124 6.50 -12.49 -4.78
C GLN A 124 5.19 -12.11 -5.47
N ARG A 125 4.59 -13.06 -6.19
CA ARG A 125 3.33 -12.79 -6.89
C ARG A 125 2.20 -12.46 -5.92
N VAL A 126 2.02 -13.26 -4.88
CA VAL A 126 0.94 -13.01 -3.92
C VAL A 126 1.15 -11.66 -3.22
N GLN A 127 2.40 -11.32 -2.87
CA GLN A 127 2.76 -10.03 -2.30
C GLN A 127 2.47 -8.84 -3.22
N GLU A 128 2.73 -8.96 -4.53
CA GLU A 128 2.39 -7.91 -5.51
C GLU A 128 0.88 -7.60 -5.52
N VAL A 129 0.04 -8.63 -5.42
CA VAL A 129 -1.42 -8.48 -5.40
C VAL A 129 -1.88 -7.85 -4.09
N LEU A 130 -1.39 -8.34 -2.94
CA LEU A 130 -1.72 -7.78 -1.63
C LEU A 130 -1.25 -6.33 -1.48
N ALA A 131 -0.06 -5.99 -1.98
CA ALA A 131 0.41 -4.61 -2.03
C ALA A 131 -0.52 -3.73 -2.88
N GLY A 132 -1.12 -4.27 -3.95
CA GLY A 132 -2.17 -3.59 -4.71
C GLY A 132 -3.44 -3.33 -3.90
N MET A 133 -3.84 -4.27 -3.04
CA MET A 133 -4.99 -4.13 -2.14
C MET A 133 -4.76 -3.06 -1.06
N VAL A 134 -3.57 -3.00 -0.48
CA VAL A 134 -3.22 -2.08 0.62
C VAL A 134 -3.17 -0.61 0.17
N ARG A 135 -2.93 -0.34 -1.13
CA ARG A 135 -2.79 1.03 -1.64
C ARG A 135 -4.06 1.86 -1.39
N PRO A 136 -3.93 3.02 -0.73
CA PRO A 136 -5.07 3.93 -0.54
C PRO A 136 -5.42 4.66 -1.83
N ASN A 137 -6.69 5.04 -1.97
CA ASN A 137 -7.10 6.06 -2.93
C ASN A 137 -7.09 7.45 -2.30
N ARG A 138 -7.35 7.53 -0.98
CA ARG A 138 -7.40 8.76 -0.18
C ARG A 138 -6.82 8.56 1.22
N LEU A 139 -6.52 9.65 1.93
CA LEU A 139 -6.05 9.59 3.32
C LEU A 139 -6.98 8.77 4.24
N ILE A 140 -8.30 8.94 4.12
CA ILE A 140 -9.30 8.18 4.87
C ILE A 140 -9.14 6.66 4.72
N ASP A 141 -8.62 6.16 3.59
CA ASP A 141 -8.37 4.73 3.42
C ASP A 141 -7.26 4.24 4.35
N LEU A 142 -6.22 5.06 4.60
CA LEU A 142 -5.17 4.75 5.58
C LEU A 142 -5.71 4.82 7.01
N VAL A 143 -6.52 5.84 7.33
CA VAL A 143 -7.20 5.96 8.63
C VAL A 143 -8.00 4.69 8.92
N GLN A 144 -8.86 4.27 7.98
CA GLN A 144 -9.67 3.07 8.12
C GLN A 144 -8.84 1.77 8.20
N THR A 145 -7.69 1.73 7.52
CA THR A 145 -6.78 0.56 7.57
C THR A 145 -6.17 0.42 8.96
N VAL A 146 -5.65 1.52 9.52
CA VAL A 146 -5.04 1.52 10.85
C VAL A 146 -6.10 1.32 11.94
N ASP A 147 -7.27 1.96 11.83
CA ASP A 147 -8.35 1.86 12.83
C ASP A 147 -8.95 0.44 12.91
N ALA A 148 -9.04 -0.27 11.78
CA ALA A 148 -9.63 -1.60 11.73
C ALA A 148 -8.85 -2.65 12.56
N ASP A 149 -7.51 -2.63 12.49
CA ASP A 149 -6.64 -3.47 13.30
C ASP A 149 -5.25 -2.81 13.42
N PRO A 150 -5.04 -1.91 14.40
CA PRO A 150 -3.77 -1.18 14.51
C PRO A 150 -2.55 -2.11 14.69
N PRO A 151 -2.63 -3.21 15.47
CA PRO A 151 -1.55 -4.20 15.52
C PRO A 151 -1.14 -4.82 14.18
N ALA A 152 -2.05 -4.93 13.20
CA ALA A 152 -1.74 -5.54 11.89
C ALA A 152 -0.72 -4.73 11.08
N VAL A 153 -0.66 -3.41 11.27
CA VAL A 153 0.34 -2.56 10.58
C VAL A 153 1.70 -2.54 11.30
N GLY A 154 1.84 -3.26 12.40
CA GLY A 154 3.07 -3.42 13.17
C GLY A 154 3.00 -2.88 14.60
N PRO A 155 4.04 -3.09 15.43
CA PRO A 155 4.08 -2.66 16.82
C PRO A 155 3.80 -1.16 17.07
N ALA A 156 4.16 -0.29 16.12
CA ALA A 156 3.89 1.15 16.22
C ALA A 156 2.46 1.53 15.82
N GLY A 157 1.71 0.63 15.17
CA GLY A 157 0.38 0.90 14.61
C GLY A 157 -0.63 1.51 15.57
N PRO A 158 -0.78 1.04 16.83
CA PRO A 158 -1.67 1.67 17.81
C PRO A 158 -1.37 3.15 18.06
N GLY A 159 -0.11 3.57 17.94
CA GLY A 159 0.31 4.97 18.08
C GLY A 159 -0.01 5.85 16.86
N LEU A 160 -0.41 5.26 15.74
CA LEU A 160 -0.71 5.96 14.49
C LEU A 160 -2.20 6.28 14.32
N VAL A 161 -3.10 5.67 15.10
CA VAL A 161 -4.56 5.89 15.00
C VAL A 161 -4.90 7.37 15.17
N ASP A 162 -4.50 7.98 16.29
CA ASP A 162 -4.82 9.38 16.59
C ASP A 162 -4.16 10.35 15.59
N PRO A 163 -2.86 10.23 15.24
CA PRO A 163 -2.24 11.09 14.23
C PRO A 163 -2.91 11.05 12.85
N PHE A 164 -3.27 9.87 12.34
CA PHE A 164 -3.96 9.75 11.06
C PHE A 164 -5.38 10.34 11.14
N THR A 165 -6.12 10.05 12.20
CA THR A 165 -7.47 10.57 12.40
C THR A 165 -7.47 12.10 12.50
N ALA A 166 -6.54 12.66 13.28
CA ALA A 166 -6.39 14.09 13.45
C ALA A 166 -6.04 14.77 12.12
N LEU A 167 -5.09 14.24 11.36
CA LEU A 167 -4.73 14.78 10.04
C LEU A 167 -5.93 14.80 9.08
N ASP A 168 -6.78 13.78 9.14
CA ASP A 168 -7.92 13.63 8.22
C ASP A 168 -9.11 14.52 8.60
N HIS A 169 -9.38 14.72 9.89
CA HIS A 169 -10.63 15.33 10.38
C HIS A 169 -10.48 16.59 11.23
N GLU A 170 -9.30 16.87 11.78
CA GLU A 170 -9.14 17.88 12.84
C GLU A 170 -8.14 18.98 12.47
N VAL A 171 -7.10 18.64 11.71
CA VAL A 171 -6.05 19.60 11.31
C VAL A 171 -6.63 20.61 10.31
N PRO A 172 -6.59 21.92 10.60
CA PRO A 172 -7.00 22.94 9.65
C PRO A 172 -6.10 22.98 8.41
N ALA A 173 -6.65 23.41 7.27
CA ALA A 173 -5.96 23.40 5.98
C ALA A 173 -4.57 24.07 6.00
N ASP A 174 -4.40 25.17 6.75
CA ASP A 174 -3.15 25.92 6.86
C ASP A 174 -2.03 25.19 7.62
N ARG A 175 -2.37 24.10 8.32
CA ARG A 175 -1.46 23.26 9.09
C ARG A 175 -1.27 21.85 8.51
N THR A 176 -2.07 21.45 7.52
CA THR A 176 -2.04 20.11 6.94
C THR A 176 -0.63 19.70 6.48
N ALA A 177 0.05 20.56 5.71
CA ALA A 177 1.37 20.22 5.16
C ALA A 177 2.44 20.01 6.25
N GLU A 178 2.46 20.87 7.26
CA GLU A 178 3.37 20.72 8.41
C GLU A 178 3.07 19.42 9.15
N ARG A 179 1.78 19.15 9.41
CA ARG A 179 1.41 17.98 10.22
C ARG A 179 1.55 16.66 9.48
N ALA A 180 1.33 16.65 8.17
CA ALA A 180 1.63 15.52 7.29
C ALA A 180 3.13 15.24 7.21
N ALA A 181 3.98 16.28 7.18
CA ALA A 181 5.43 16.11 7.17
C ALA A 181 5.96 15.49 8.48
N GLU A 182 5.40 15.88 9.63
CA GLU A 182 5.71 15.27 10.92
C GLU A 182 5.31 13.79 10.94
N LEU A 183 4.08 13.47 10.54
CA LEU A 183 3.59 12.09 10.49
C LEU A 183 4.39 11.25 9.47
N LEU A 184 4.79 11.82 8.34
CA LEU A 184 5.66 11.17 7.35
C LEU A 184 7.01 10.78 7.95
N ALA A 185 7.60 11.64 8.77
CA ALA A 185 8.85 11.34 9.46
C ALA A 185 8.66 10.19 10.45
N ASP A 186 7.58 10.23 11.25
CA ASP A 186 7.26 9.17 12.21
C ASP A 186 7.06 7.80 11.53
N VAL A 187 6.31 7.78 10.42
CA VAL A 187 6.09 6.55 9.63
C VAL A 187 7.39 6.01 9.05
N ARG A 188 8.25 6.86 8.48
CA ARG A 188 9.55 6.45 7.94
C ARG A 188 10.48 5.90 9.02
N ASP A 189 10.53 6.57 10.16
CA ASP A 189 11.37 6.17 11.28
C ASP A 189 10.91 4.84 11.89
N ALA A 190 9.60 4.64 12.05
CA ALA A 190 9.05 3.38 12.55
C ALA A 190 9.26 2.23 11.55
N ALA A 191 9.09 2.47 10.25
CA ALA A 191 9.41 1.48 9.22
C ALA A 191 10.91 1.11 9.22
N ALA A 192 11.81 2.09 9.34
CA ALA A 192 13.25 1.84 9.41
C ALA A 192 13.68 1.02 10.64
N ARG A 193 12.91 1.11 11.75
CA ARG A 193 13.11 0.28 12.95
C ARG A 193 12.44 -1.09 12.87
N GLY A 194 11.69 -1.39 11.80
CA GLY A 194 10.89 -2.61 11.69
C GLY A 194 9.68 -2.63 12.65
N GLU A 195 9.25 -1.46 13.13
CA GLU A 195 8.07 -1.30 13.99
C GLU A 195 6.78 -1.07 13.19
N LEU A 196 6.91 -0.95 11.86
CA LEU A 196 5.81 -0.96 10.91
C LEU A 196 6.03 -2.00 9.83
N SER A 197 4.93 -2.56 9.36
CA SER A 197 4.89 -3.37 8.15
C SER A 197 5.41 -2.55 6.96
N GLN A 198 6.32 -3.14 6.19
CA GLN A 198 6.90 -2.46 5.03
C GLN A 198 5.83 -2.17 3.96
N VAL A 199 4.86 -3.07 3.74
CA VAL A 199 3.81 -2.84 2.74
C VAL A 199 2.87 -1.71 3.14
N PHE A 200 2.61 -1.55 4.44
CA PHE A 200 1.86 -0.40 4.93
C PHE A 200 2.65 0.91 4.76
N ALA A 201 3.94 0.91 5.11
CA ALA A 201 4.79 2.09 4.94
C ALA A 201 4.88 2.51 3.47
N ASP A 202 5.07 1.56 2.55
CA ASP A 202 5.14 1.81 1.10
C ASP A 202 3.81 2.36 0.55
N ALA A 203 2.68 2.03 1.16
CA ALA A 203 1.37 2.56 0.80
C ALA A 203 1.08 3.94 1.42
N ALA A 204 1.53 4.18 2.66
CA ALA A 204 1.28 5.41 3.39
C ALA A 204 2.16 6.57 2.92
N VAL A 205 3.45 6.31 2.68
CA VAL A 205 4.46 7.34 2.36
C VAL A 205 4.04 8.22 1.18
N PRO A 206 3.62 7.71 0.01
CA PRO A 206 3.25 8.56 -1.12
C PRO A 206 2.07 9.49 -0.84
N THR A 207 1.13 9.05 0.00
CA THR A 207 -0.04 9.87 0.39
C THR A 207 0.40 11.00 1.31
N LEU A 208 1.23 10.69 2.31
CA LEU A 208 1.74 11.69 3.25
C LEU A 208 2.71 12.68 2.57
N GLU A 209 3.50 12.24 1.58
CA GLU A 209 4.34 13.13 0.78
C GLU A 209 3.52 14.14 -0.03
N GLN A 210 2.41 13.71 -0.62
CA GLN A 210 1.50 14.61 -1.34
C GLN A 210 0.88 15.63 -0.40
N LEU A 211 0.43 15.21 0.78
CA LEU A 211 -0.15 16.11 1.78
C LEU A 211 0.88 17.05 2.41
N ALA A 212 2.14 16.62 2.51
CA ALA A 212 3.25 17.43 3.01
C ALA A 212 3.72 18.50 2.02
N ASP A 213 3.25 18.48 0.77
CA ASP A 213 3.50 19.53 -0.21
C ASP A 213 2.58 20.75 0.07
N PRO A 214 3.12 21.93 0.41
CA PRO A 214 2.31 23.12 0.63
C PRO A 214 1.83 23.80 -0.67
N GLU A 215 2.33 23.39 -1.85
CA GLU A 215 2.00 24.07 -3.11
C GLU A 215 0.51 24.03 -3.49
N PRO A 216 -0.24 22.92 -3.34
CA PRO A 216 -1.68 22.90 -3.62
C PRO A 216 -2.48 23.93 -2.80
N ASP A 217 -2.21 24.06 -1.50
CA ASP A 217 -2.88 25.04 -0.63
C ASP A 217 -2.52 26.48 -1.02
N ARG A 218 -1.24 26.74 -1.35
CA ARG A 218 -0.82 28.06 -1.86
C ARG A 218 -1.53 28.41 -3.16
N ALA A 219 -1.60 27.46 -4.09
CA ALA A 219 -2.27 27.66 -5.37
C ALA A 219 -3.78 27.89 -5.20
N LEU A 220 -4.42 27.22 -4.23
CA LEU A 220 -5.81 27.48 -3.86
C LEU A 220 -6.01 28.89 -3.34
N ARG A 221 -5.16 29.36 -2.42
CA ARG A 221 -5.26 30.73 -1.88
C ARG A 221 -5.06 31.79 -2.95
N ASP A 222 -4.12 31.57 -3.88
CA ASP A 222 -3.92 32.46 -5.02
C ASP A 222 -5.13 32.48 -5.97
N LEU A 223 -5.74 31.31 -6.21
CA LEU A 223 -6.96 31.19 -7.01
C LEU A 223 -8.13 31.92 -6.34
N LEU A 224 -8.33 31.70 -5.03
CA LEU A 224 -9.36 32.37 -4.23
C LEU A 224 -9.16 33.89 -4.24
N ALA A 225 -7.95 34.37 -4.00
CA ALA A 225 -7.66 35.81 -3.99
C ALA A 225 -7.96 36.47 -5.35
N ARG A 226 -7.62 35.81 -6.47
CA ARG A 226 -7.96 36.30 -7.82
C ARG A 226 -9.46 36.29 -8.07
N ALA A 227 -10.13 35.20 -7.68
CA ALA A 227 -11.57 35.04 -7.82
C ALA A 227 -12.35 36.08 -6.99
N GLU A 228 -11.87 36.45 -5.81
CA GLU A 228 -12.47 37.50 -4.98
C GLU A 228 -12.22 38.92 -5.53
N GLN A 229 -11.07 39.13 -6.19
CA GLN A 229 -10.75 40.41 -6.78
C GLN A 229 -11.57 40.71 -8.05
N ASP A 230 -11.86 39.68 -8.84
CA ASP A 230 -12.63 39.81 -10.08
C ASP A 230 -13.62 38.63 -10.24
N PRO A 231 -14.75 38.63 -9.51
CA PRO A 231 -15.71 37.51 -9.54
C PRO A 231 -16.32 37.25 -10.92
N GLU A 232 -16.37 38.25 -11.79
CA GLU A 232 -16.96 38.13 -13.13
C GLU A 232 -16.20 37.13 -14.02
N VAL A 233 -14.90 36.90 -13.74
CA VAL A 233 -14.10 35.91 -14.48
C VAL A 233 -14.52 34.47 -14.19
N ILE A 234 -15.21 34.22 -13.08
CA ILE A 234 -15.70 32.90 -12.72
C ILE A 234 -16.87 32.53 -13.63
N GLY A 235 -17.80 33.46 -13.88
CA GLY A 235 -19.00 33.25 -14.68
C GLY A 235 -20.27 33.05 -13.84
N PRO A 236 -21.32 32.43 -14.41
CA PRO A 236 -22.66 32.39 -13.81
C PRO A 236 -22.74 31.77 -12.40
N ALA A 237 -21.87 30.80 -12.08
CA ALA A 237 -21.83 30.14 -10.77
C ALA A 237 -20.91 30.83 -9.74
N GLN A 238 -20.54 32.11 -9.94
CA GLN A 238 -19.56 32.82 -9.11
C GLN A 238 -19.78 32.69 -7.58
N ASP A 239 -21.02 32.82 -7.11
CA ASP A 239 -21.31 32.84 -5.67
C ASP A 239 -21.10 31.45 -5.04
N GLU A 240 -21.47 30.40 -5.76
CA GLU A 240 -21.27 29.01 -5.34
C GLU A 240 -19.79 28.66 -5.34
N VAL A 241 -19.06 28.99 -6.42
CA VAL A 241 -17.62 28.79 -6.52
C VAL A 241 -16.85 29.52 -5.42
N LEU A 242 -17.15 30.80 -5.15
CA LEU A 242 -16.49 31.56 -4.09
C LEU A 242 -16.79 31.00 -2.70
N THR A 243 -18.00 30.49 -2.48
CA THR A 243 -18.37 29.83 -1.23
C THR A 243 -17.55 28.56 -1.03
N SER A 244 -17.47 27.71 -2.05
CA SER A 244 -16.68 26.47 -2.01
C SER A 244 -15.19 26.75 -1.85
N LEU A 245 -14.60 27.69 -2.59
CA LEU A 245 -13.16 28.00 -2.47
C LEU A 245 -12.78 28.49 -1.06
N ARG A 246 -13.65 29.28 -0.41
CA ARG A 246 -13.44 29.69 0.98
C ARG A 246 -13.53 28.50 1.94
N ALA A 247 -14.52 27.63 1.75
CA ALA A 247 -14.67 26.44 2.57
C ALA A 247 -13.44 25.50 2.45
N ILE A 248 -12.98 25.22 1.23
CA ILE A 248 -11.81 24.38 0.97
C ILE A 248 -10.56 24.94 1.68
N ALA A 249 -10.40 26.26 1.73
CA ALA A 249 -9.26 26.91 2.39
C ALA A 249 -9.27 26.80 3.93
N GLU A 250 -10.35 26.32 4.54
CA GLU A 250 -10.49 26.19 5.99
C GLU A 250 -10.65 24.73 6.45
N LEU A 251 -11.24 23.87 5.62
CA LEU A 251 -11.62 22.51 5.98
C LEU A 251 -10.42 21.57 6.15
N PRO A 252 -10.50 20.60 7.09
CA PRO A 252 -9.58 19.45 7.17
C PRO A 252 -9.64 18.54 5.94
N VAL A 253 -8.68 17.64 5.76
CA VAL A 253 -8.46 16.86 4.52
C VAL A 253 -9.70 16.11 4.04
N TYR A 254 -10.39 15.36 4.90
CA TYR A 254 -11.57 14.59 4.51
C TYR A 254 -12.73 15.48 4.00
N PRO A 255 -13.25 16.45 4.79
CA PRO A 255 -14.30 17.33 4.33
C PRO A 255 -13.84 18.25 3.18
N GLN A 256 -12.58 18.68 3.17
CA GLN A 256 -11.99 19.44 2.06
C GLN A 256 -12.07 18.66 0.75
N GLY A 257 -11.67 17.40 0.74
CA GLY A 257 -11.73 16.57 -0.47
C GLY A 257 -13.16 16.36 -0.98
N ASN A 258 -14.16 16.34 -0.10
CA ASN A 258 -15.58 16.25 -0.50
C ASN A 258 -16.05 17.56 -1.16
N GLU A 259 -15.73 18.71 -0.57
CA GLU A 259 -16.03 20.03 -1.14
C GLU A 259 -15.32 20.23 -2.50
N VAL A 260 -14.06 19.80 -2.60
CA VAL A 260 -13.29 19.79 -3.86
C VAL A 260 -13.98 18.93 -4.93
N ALA A 261 -14.53 17.77 -4.55
CA ALA A 261 -15.22 16.88 -5.48
C ALA A 261 -16.49 17.53 -6.04
N GLU A 262 -17.26 18.21 -5.20
CA GLU A 262 -18.46 18.95 -5.58
C GLU A 262 -18.12 20.13 -6.48
N LEU A 263 -17.10 20.93 -6.10
CA LEU A 263 -16.63 22.04 -6.91
C LEU A 263 -16.07 21.60 -8.27
N LEU A 264 -15.34 20.48 -8.33
CA LEU A 264 -14.86 19.91 -9.59
C LEU A 264 -16.02 19.47 -10.50
N GLN A 265 -17.13 18.99 -9.95
CA GLN A 265 -18.32 18.70 -10.75
C GLN A 265 -18.90 19.98 -11.33
N LEU A 266 -19.06 21.03 -10.50
CA LEU A 266 -19.58 22.33 -10.93
C LEU A 266 -18.70 22.97 -12.02
N VAL A 267 -17.38 23.02 -11.81
CA VAL A 267 -16.42 23.63 -12.75
C VAL A 267 -16.38 22.89 -14.10
N ARG A 268 -16.69 21.59 -14.11
CA ARG A 268 -16.76 20.78 -15.34
C ARG A 268 -18.09 20.87 -16.07
N GLN A 269 -19.14 21.38 -15.44
CA GLN A 269 -20.42 21.62 -16.14
C GLN A 269 -20.24 22.72 -17.19
N ASP A 270 -20.77 22.48 -18.38
CA ASP A 270 -20.79 23.49 -19.44
C ASP A 270 -21.66 24.67 -19.01
N ASP A 271 -21.21 25.88 -19.34
CA ASP A 271 -21.83 27.17 -19.01
C ASP A 271 -21.90 27.56 -17.52
N GLY A 272 -21.47 26.72 -16.59
CA GLY A 272 -21.43 27.04 -15.15
C GLY A 272 -20.32 28.03 -14.77
N VAL A 273 -19.15 27.89 -15.40
CA VAL A 273 -17.99 28.78 -15.25
C VAL A 273 -17.38 29.13 -16.60
N THR A 274 -16.58 30.18 -16.66
CA THR A 274 -15.84 30.52 -17.89
C THR A 274 -14.77 29.46 -18.19
N PRO A 275 -14.45 29.21 -19.48
CA PRO A 275 -13.38 28.29 -19.85
C PRO A 275 -12.02 28.68 -19.24
N ALA A 276 -11.72 29.98 -19.16
CA ALA A 276 -10.48 30.47 -18.59
C ALA A 276 -10.37 30.17 -17.09
N PHE A 277 -11.47 30.34 -16.34
CA PHE A 277 -11.49 29.98 -14.92
C PHE A 277 -11.37 28.47 -14.73
N ARG A 278 -12.08 27.67 -15.54
CA ARG A 278 -11.97 26.20 -15.53
C ARG A 278 -10.52 25.73 -15.72
N ASP A 279 -9.83 26.25 -16.72
CA ASP A 279 -8.45 25.88 -17.04
C ASP A 279 -7.47 26.27 -15.91
N ALA A 280 -7.77 27.33 -15.16
CA ALA A 280 -6.99 27.74 -14.00
C ALA A 280 -7.32 26.94 -12.73
N ALA A 281 -8.60 26.60 -12.50
CA ALA A 281 -9.08 25.97 -11.28
C ALA A 281 -8.82 24.46 -11.23
N VAL A 282 -9.01 23.75 -12.34
CA VAL A 282 -8.89 22.27 -12.36
C VAL A 282 -7.50 21.78 -11.92
N PRO A 283 -6.37 22.35 -12.39
CA PRO A 283 -5.04 21.93 -11.94
C PRO A 283 -4.77 22.16 -10.44
N VAL A 284 -5.46 23.12 -9.82
CA VAL A 284 -5.36 23.45 -8.39
C VAL A 284 -6.20 22.50 -7.55
N LEU A 285 -7.42 22.20 -8.00
CA LEU A 285 -8.38 21.39 -7.25
C LEU A 285 -8.09 19.89 -7.32
N VAL A 286 -7.60 19.38 -8.46
CA VAL A 286 -7.37 17.93 -8.65
C VAL A 286 -6.39 17.32 -7.62
N PRO A 287 -5.25 17.96 -7.30
CA PRO A 287 -4.34 17.46 -6.26
C PRO A 287 -4.99 17.37 -4.87
N MET A 288 -5.91 18.28 -4.54
CA MET A 288 -6.53 18.38 -3.21
C MET A 288 -7.67 17.36 -2.97
N TYR A 289 -8.07 16.63 -4.00
CA TYR A 289 -9.10 15.59 -3.91
C TYR A 289 -8.58 14.27 -3.32
N ARG A 290 -7.26 14.06 -3.35
CA ARG A 290 -6.60 12.79 -3.03
C ARG A 290 -6.25 12.71 -1.55
#